data_AF-A0A821R5H5-F1
#
_entry.id   AF-A0A821R5H5-F1
#
_cell.length_a   1.000
_cell.length_b   1.000
_cell.length_c   1.000
_cell.angle_alpha   90.00
_cell.angle_beta   90.00
_cell.angle_gamma   90.00
#
_symmetry.space_group_name_H-M   'P 1'
#
loop_
_entity.id
_entity.type
_entity.pdbx_description
1 polymer ?
#
loop_
_entity_poly.entity_id
_entity_poly.type
_entity_poly.pdbx_seq_one_letter_code
_entity_poly.pdbx_strand_id
1 'polypeptide(L)'
;NYNRVIVYKIEDGYLSIKRFRKSIEILLNKHEIFRTSIDYDINDNYLKQTINSSINDLYSYELTYFDVNDLEKLNLIIYNEQITKYFDLNKGKIFRCHLLKQNKEDKNKLIKNDYILLIYHHSALDDYSIYLFLKELTELYKNNLLE
;
A
#
# COMPACT_ATOMS: atom_id res chain seq x y z
N ASN A 1 -12.09 9.45 9.43
CA ASN A 1 -11.34 8.72 8.40
C ASN A 1 -10.24 7.95 9.12
N TYR A 2 -10.17 6.62 8.93
CA TYR A 2 -9.24 5.71 9.60
C TYR A 2 -8.10 5.24 8.69
N ASN A 3 -7.87 5.90 7.57
CA ASN A 3 -6.72 5.64 6.72
C ASN A 3 -5.45 6.16 7.39
N ARG A 4 -4.39 5.37 7.30
CA ARG A 4 -3.02 5.75 7.66
C ARG A 4 -2.17 5.72 6.40
N VAL A 5 -1.23 6.65 6.30
CA VAL A 5 -0.27 6.75 5.21
C VAL A 5 1.13 6.74 5.79
N ILE A 6 2.00 5.93 5.20
CA ILE A 6 3.44 5.96 5.45
C ILE A 6 4.13 6.38 4.18
N VAL A 7 5.03 7.34 4.30
CA VAL A 7 5.77 7.92 3.19
C VAL A 7 7.24 7.52 3.34
N TYR A 8 7.77 6.83 2.33
CA TYR A 8 9.20 6.58 2.18
C TYR A 8 9.74 7.38 1.02
N LYS A 9 10.89 8.01 1.21
CA LYS A 9 11.67 8.64 0.16
C LYS A 9 12.88 7.77 -0.16
N ILE A 10 13.16 7.58 -1.44
CA ILE A 10 14.39 6.91 -1.86
C ILE A 10 15.54 7.93 -1.69
N GLU A 11 16.45 7.69 -0.76
CA GLU A 11 17.59 8.58 -0.51
C GLU A 11 18.80 8.24 -1.39
N ASP A 12 19.01 6.94 -1.64
CA ASP A 12 20.13 6.40 -2.41
C ASP A 12 19.74 5.12 -3.16
N GLY A 13 20.58 4.74 -4.14
CA GLY A 13 20.39 3.55 -4.94
C GLY A 13 19.12 3.58 -5.81
N TYR A 14 18.57 2.38 -6.05
CA TYR A 14 17.32 2.19 -6.76
C TYR A 14 16.49 1.05 -6.16
N LEU A 15 15.18 1.10 -6.37
CA LEU A 15 14.25 0.04 -6.00
C LEU A 15 13.54 -0.50 -7.25
N SER A 16 13.61 -1.82 -7.48
CA SER A 16 12.86 -2.48 -8.55
C SER A 16 11.37 -2.50 -8.21
N ILE A 17 10.59 -1.80 -9.02
CA ILE A 17 9.13 -1.69 -8.85
C ILE A 17 8.49 -3.07 -8.97
N LYS A 18 8.95 -3.90 -9.92
CA LYS A 18 8.42 -5.24 -10.14
C LYS A 18 8.64 -6.14 -8.92
N ARG A 19 9.86 -6.15 -8.38
CA ARG A 19 10.21 -6.91 -7.18
C ARG A 19 9.43 -6.43 -5.96
N PHE A 20 9.30 -5.11 -5.81
CA PHE A 20 8.56 -4.49 -4.71
C PHE A 20 7.07 -4.85 -4.76
N ARG A 21 6.42 -4.69 -5.91
CA ARG A 21 5.03 -5.10 -6.12
C ARG A 21 4.81 -6.57 -5.79
N LYS A 22 5.71 -7.44 -6.25
CA LYS A 22 5.59 -8.87 -5.96
C LYS A 22 5.73 -9.18 -4.46
N SER A 23 6.61 -8.45 -3.78
CA SER A 23 6.81 -8.60 -2.34
C SER A 23 5.56 -8.19 -1.55
N ILE A 24 4.90 -7.09 -1.97
CA ILE A 24 3.59 -6.69 -1.43
C ILE A 24 2.56 -7.80 -1.67
N GLU A 25 2.42 -8.29 -2.90
CA GLU A 25 1.44 -9.35 -3.22
C GLU A 25 1.62 -10.60 -2.35
N ILE A 26 2.86 -11.06 -2.17
CA ILE A 26 3.16 -12.21 -1.32
C ILE A 26 2.75 -11.93 0.13
N LEU A 27 3.11 -10.76 0.65
CA LEU A 27 2.82 -10.36 2.03
C LEU A 27 1.32 -10.24 2.30
N LEU A 28 0.59 -9.56 1.43
CA LEU A 28 -0.86 -9.39 1.54
C LEU A 28 -1.59 -10.74 1.41
N ASN A 29 -1.10 -11.64 0.55
CA ASN A 29 -1.73 -12.94 0.39
C ASN A 29 -1.47 -13.88 1.58
N LYS A 30 -0.28 -13.75 2.19
CA LYS A 30 0.11 -14.53 3.37
C LYS A 30 -0.73 -14.17 4.61
N HIS A 31 -1.00 -12.89 4.83
CA HIS A 31 -1.69 -12.42 6.04
C HIS A 31 -3.19 -12.22 5.80
N GLU A 32 -4.01 -13.03 6.49
CA GLU A 32 -5.47 -13.05 6.31
C GLU A 32 -6.13 -11.70 6.51
N ILE A 33 -5.59 -10.85 7.40
CA ILE A 33 -6.16 -9.53 7.69
C ILE A 33 -6.31 -8.66 6.43
N PHE A 34 -5.38 -8.73 5.47
CA PHE A 34 -5.46 -7.99 4.20
C PHE A 34 -6.43 -8.60 3.18
N ARG A 35 -6.96 -9.78 3.50
CA ARG A 35 -8.02 -10.46 2.75
C ARG A 35 -9.35 -10.46 3.49
N THR A 36 -9.44 -9.82 4.67
CA THR A 36 -10.67 -9.78 5.46
C THR A 36 -11.56 -8.63 5.02
N SER A 37 -12.78 -8.95 4.57
CA SER A 37 -13.84 -7.97 4.46
C SER A 37 -14.57 -7.80 5.79
N ILE A 38 -15.05 -6.59 6.02
CA ILE A 38 -15.87 -6.21 7.17
C ILE A 38 -17.18 -5.70 6.59
N ASP A 39 -18.26 -6.46 6.79
CA ASP A 39 -19.59 -6.13 6.30
C ASP A 39 -20.57 -6.04 7.47
N TYR A 40 -21.48 -5.08 7.42
CA TYR A 40 -22.50 -4.91 8.46
C TYR A 40 -23.82 -5.49 7.96
N ASP A 41 -24.25 -6.58 8.59
CA ASP A 41 -25.52 -7.21 8.24
C ASP A 41 -26.66 -6.38 8.84
N ILE A 42 -27.42 -5.71 7.96
CA ILE A 42 -28.54 -4.84 8.36
C ILE A 42 -29.69 -5.67 8.96
N ASN A 43 -29.88 -6.91 8.52
CA ASN A 43 -30.99 -7.75 8.97
C ASN A 43 -30.70 -8.30 10.37
N ASP A 44 -29.48 -8.75 10.60
CA ASP A 44 -29.10 -9.39 11.86
C ASP A 44 -28.42 -8.43 12.86
N ASN A 45 -28.18 -7.16 12.47
CA ASN A 45 -27.60 -6.10 13.29
C ASN A 45 -26.24 -6.47 13.92
N TYR A 46 -25.37 -7.14 13.17
CA TYR A 46 -24.00 -7.43 13.63
C TYR A 46 -22.97 -7.22 12.53
N LEU A 47 -21.72 -7.01 12.96
CA LEU A 47 -20.56 -6.89 12.08
C LEU A 47 -20.00 -8.27 11.76
N LYS A 48 -19.92 -8.61 10.48
CA LYS A 48 -19.37 -9.87 9.98
C LYS A 48 -18.00 -9.66 9.38
N GLN A 49 -17.08 -10.57 9.68
CA GLN A 49 -15.76 -10.63 9.05
C GLN A 49 -15.67 -11.87 8.17
N THR A 50 -15.24 -11.70 6.91
CA THR A 50 -15.08 -12.81 5.97
C THR A 50 -13.69 -12.76 5.34
N ILE A 51 -12.97 -13.87 5.40
CA ILE A 51 -11.63 -13.98 4.79
C ILE A 51 -11.79 -14.42 3.34
N ASN A 52 -11.37 -13.58 2.40
CA ASN A 52 -11.35 -13.90 0.98
C ASN A 52 -10.22 -14.90 0.66
N SER A 53 -10.45 -15.79 -0.31
CA SER A 53 -9.50 -16.86 -0.64
C SER A 53 -8.19 -16.37 -1.28
N SER A 54 -8.16 -15.16 -1.85
CA SER A 54 -6.98 -14.55 -2.46
C SER A 54 -7.03 -13.03 -2.40
N ILE A 55 -5.91 -12.36 -2.66
CA ILE A 55 -5.81 -10.90 -2.76
C ILE A 55 -6.31 -10.30 -4.07
N ASN A 56 -6.82 -11.12 -5.00
CA ASN A 56 -7.23 -10.64 -6.32
C ASN A 56 -8.27 -9.52 -6.16
N ASP A 57 -7.97 -8.36 -6.75
CA ASP A 57 -8.77 -7.12 -6.65
C ASP A 57 -8.91 -6.49 -5.25
N LEU A 58 -8.17 -6.97 -4.24
CA LEU A 58 -8.24 -6.50 -2.85
C LEU A 58 -7.25 -5.37 -2.50
N TYR A 59 -6.31 -5.06 -3.38
CA TYR A 59 -5.41 -3.94 -3.21
C TYR A 59 -5.29 -3.14 -4.51
N SER A 60 -4.99 -1.86 -4.41
CA SER A 60 -4.71 -1.02 -5.56
C SER A 60 -3.26 -0.58 -5.61
N TYR A 61 -2.77 -0.43 -6.83
CA TYR A 61 -1.45 0.12 -7.10
C TYR A 61 -1.60 1.31 -8.06
N GLU A 62 -1.02 2.44 -7.70
CA GLU A 62 -0.99 3.65 -8.51
C GLU A 62 0.47 4.08 -8.73
N LEU A 63 0.79 4.60 -9.92
CA LEU A 63 2.08 5.25 -10.20
C LEU A 63 1.80 6.59 -10.84
N THR A 64 2.29 7.65 -10.20
CA THR A 64 2.14 9.03 -10.67
C THR A 64 3.49 9.66 -10.92
N TYR A 65 3.63 10.32 -12.07
CA TYR A 65 4.79 11.15 -12.34
C TYR A 65 4.62 12.53 -11.70
N PHE A 66 5.60 12.97 -10.92
CA PHE A 66 5.54 14.24 -10.19
C PHE A 66 6.92 14.94 -10.19
N ASP A 67 6.91 16.25 -9.97
CA ASP A 67 8.12 17.05 -9.80
C ASP A 67 8.47 17.08 -8.30
N VAL A 68 9.71 16.72 -7.97
CA VAL A 68 10.19 16.70 -6.57
C VAL A 68 10.23 18.08 -5.93
N ASN A 69 10.37 19.14 -6.72
CA ASN A 69 10.41 20.50 -6.21
C ASN A 69 9.01 21.00 -5.82
N ASP A 70 7.97 20.26 -6.19
CA ASP A 70 6.57 20.58 -5.91
C ASP A 70 6.10 19.86 -4.63
N LEU A 71 6.57 20.37 -3.48
CA LEU A 71 6.17 19.88 -2.17
C LEU A 71 4.66 20.04 -1.91
N GLU A 72 4.04 21.06 -2.50
CA GLU A 72 2.60 21.27 -2.40
C GLU A 72 1.83 20.11 -3.05
N LYS A 73 2.25 19.69 -4.25
CA LYS A 73 1.68 18.53 -4.91
C LYS A 73 1.92 17.22 -4.15
N LEU A 74 3.10 17.02 -3.55
CA LEU A 74 3.35 15.86 -2.70
C LEU A 74 2.37 15.83 -1.52
N ASN A 75 2.22 16.96 -0.81
CA ASN A 75 1.28 17.08 0.32
C ASN A 75 -0.17 16.88 -0.11
N LEU A 76 -0.57 17.41 -1.27
CA LEU A 76 -1.91 17.21 -1.82
C LEU A 76 -2.18 15.74 -2.15
N ILE A 77 -1.21 15.02 -2.71
CA ILE A 77 -1.33 13.58 -2.98
C ILE A 77 -1.49 12.80 -1.67
N ILE A 78 -0.63 13.06 -0.68
CA ILE A 78 -0.72 12.43 0.65
C ILE A 78 -2.07 12.71 1.29
N TYR A 79 -2.53 13.96 1.25
CA TYR A 79 -3.83 14.36 1.77
C TYR A 79 -4.96 13.62 1.07
N ASN A 80 -4.93 13.50 -0.26
CA ASN A 80 -5.96 12.79 -1.00
C ASN A 80 -5.99 11.30 -0.68
N GLU A 81 -4.82 10.67 -0.64
CA GLU A 81 -4.66 9.27 -0.25
C GLU A 81 -5.19 9.00 1.16
N GLN A 82 -4.90 9.89 2.10
CA GLN A 82 -5.30 9.75 3.50
C GLN A 82 -6.77 10.12 3.73
N ILE A 83 -7.23 11.27 3.22
CA ILE A 83 -8.47 11.91 3.68
C ILE A 83 -9.62 11.72 2.70
N THR A 84 -9.37 11.81 1.38
CA THR A 84 -10.45 11.88 0.38
C THR A 84 -10.78 10.53 -0.24
N LYS A 85 -9.80 9.63 -0.36
CA LYS A 85 -10.01 8.29 -0.91
C LYS A 85 -10.42 7.29 0.19
N TYR A 86 -11.69 6.89 0.21
CA TYR A 86 -12.20 5.89 1.16
C TYR A 86 -11.87 4.46 0.73
N PHE A 87 -11.70 3.58 1.72
CA PHE A 87 -11.59 2.14 1.52
C PHE A 87 -12.96 1.47 1.46
N ASP A 88 -13.08 0.41 0.66
CA ASP A 88 -14.26 -0.44 0.58
C ASP A 88 -14.05 -1.68 1.47
N LEU A 89 -14.35 -1.50 2.76
CA LEU A 89 -14.20 -2.53 3.79
C LEU A 89 -15.08 -3.76 3.52
N ASN A 90 -16.27 -3.57 2.96
CA ASN A 90 -17.21 -4.65 2.62
C ASN A 90 -16.62 -5.59 1.57
N LYS A 91 -15.72 -5.08 0.71
CA LYS A 91 -14.97 -5.88 -0.25
C LYS A 91 -13.59 -6.33 0.25
N GLY A 92 -13.18 -5.96 1.47
CA GLY A 92 -11.85 -6.25 1.99
C GLY A 92 -10.74 -5.43 1.32
N LYS A 93 -11.08 -4.32 0.65
CA LYS A 93 -10.10 -3.42 0.04
C LYS A 93 -9.58 -2.47 1.10
N ILE A 94 -8.47 -2.84 1.74
CA ILE A 94 -7.95 -2.11 2.91
C ILE A 94 -6.48 -1.69 2.79
N PHE A 95 -5.84 -1.96 1.66
CA PHE A 95 -4.45 -1.61 1.40
C PHE A 95 -4.28 -1.01 0.00
N ARG A 96 -3.44 0.04 -0.12
CA ARG A 96 -3.04 0.65 -1.38
C ARG A 96 -1.55 0.98 -1.36
N CYS A 97 -0.94 0.95 -2.54
CA CYS A 97 0.41 1.42 -2.75
C CYS A 97 0.39 2.50 -3.85
N HIS A 98 0.98 3.66 -3.57
CA HIS A 98 1.10 4.74 -4.53
C HIS A 98 2.56 5.13 -4.69
N LEU A 99 3.12 4.91 -5.88
CA LEU A 99 4.49 5.30 -6.21
C LEU A 99 4.50 6.67 -6.87
N LEU A 100 5.34 7.57 -6.37
CA LEU A 100 5.55 8.88 -6.95
C LEU A 100 6.95 8.91 -7.55
N LYS A 101 7.02 9.11 -8.86
CA LYS A 101 8.25 8.97 -9.65
C LYS A 101 8.56 10.23 -10.44
N GLN A 102 9.83 10.62 -10.51
CA GLN A 102 10.27 11.77 -11.30
C GLN A 102 10.58 11.39 -12.74
N ASN A 103 11.49 10.43 -12.93
CA ASN A 103 12.02 10.10 -14.27
C ASN A 103 11.07 9.14 -15.02
N LYS A 104 10.74 9.46 -16.28
CA LYS A 104 9.92 8.63 -17.18
C LYS A 104 10.71 7.58 -17.98
N GLU A 105 12.04 7.68 -18.01
CA GLU A 105 12.91 6.86 -18.87
C GLU A 105 12.99 5.40 -18.41
N ASP A 106 13.31 5.14 -17.14
CA ASP A 106 13.28 3.78 -16.58
C ASP A 106 11.99 3.57 -15.78
N LYS A 107 10.98 2.96 -16.40
CA LYS A 107 9.66 2.71 -15.79
C LYS A 107 9.68 1.64 -14.69
N ASN A 108 10.76 0.87 -14.56
CA ASN A 108 10.81 -0.29 -13.68
C ASN A 108 11.56 -0.04 -12.37
N LYS A 109 12.12 1.16 -12.18
CA LYS A 109 12.88 1.51 -10.98
C LYS A 109 12.38 2.80 -10.34
N LEU A 110 12.36 2.84 -9.02
CA LEU A 110 12.40 4.11 -8.28
C LEU A 110 13.85 4.47 -8.00
N ILE A 111 14.18 5.75 -8.10
CA ILE A 111 15.52 6.31 -7.88
C ILE A 111 15.49 7.38 -6.80
N LYS A 112 16.65 7.95 -6.47
CA LYS A 112 16.77 9.05 -5.50
C LYS A 112 15.69 10.11 -5.72
N ASN A 113 15.06 10.51 -4.62
CA ASN A 113 13.97 11.47 -4.51
C ASN A 113 12.61 11.01 -5.08
N ASP A 114 12.47 9.75 -5.52
CA ASP A 114 11.15 9.14 -5.70
C ASP A 114 10.53 8.76 -4.33
N TYR A 115 9.22 8.59 -4.28
CA TYR A 115 8.50 8.26 -3.05
C TYR A 115 7.63 7.01 -3.18
N ILE A 116 7.48 6.30 -2.07
CA ILE A 116 6.55 5.19 -1.88
C ILE A 116 5.57 5.60 -0.80
N LEU A 117 4.28 5.61 -1.13
CA LEU A 117 3.21 5.76 -0.16
C LEU A 117 2.56 4.39 0.06
N LEU A 118 2.54 3.93 1.31
CA LEU A 118 1.79 2.77 1.74
C LEU A 118 0.58 3.26 2.53
N ILE A 119 -0.61 2.89 2.08
CA ILE A 119 -1.86 3.34 2.66
C ILE A 119 -2.64 2.13 3.14
N TYR A 120 -3.11 2.18 4.37
CA TYR A 120 -3.90 1.11 4.95
C TYR A 120 -5.03 1.64 5.82
N HIS A 121 -6.07 0.84 5.98
CA HIS A 121 -7.12 1.12 6.96
C HIS A 121 -6.67 0.65 8.35
N HIS A 122 -6.83 1.50 9.37
CA HIS A 122 -6.37 1.23 10.74
C HIS A 122 -7.04 0.01 11.39
N SER A 123 -8.15 -0.48 10.86
CA SER A 123 -8.76 -1.75 11.30
C SER A 123 -7.89 -2.97 11.01
N ALA A 124 -6.93 -2.86 10.09
CA ALA A 124 -6.05 -3.95 9.68
C ALA A 124 -4.73 -4.00 10.46
N LEU A 125 -4.19 -2.83 10.80
CA LEU A 125 -2.87 -2.68 11.42
C LEU A 125 -2.91 -1.62 12.52
N ASP A 126 -2.23 -1.92 13.60
CA ASP A 126 -1.85 -1.00 14.67
C ASP A 126 -0.37 -0.57 14.52
N ASP A 127 0.10 0.23 15.48
CA ASP A 127 1.46 0.79 15.48
C ASP A 127 2.56 -0.26 15.65
N TYR A 128 2.24 -1.47 16.13
CA TYR A 128 3.21 -2.55 16.30
C TYR A 128 3.25 -3.49 15.10
N SER A 129 2.09 -3.91 14.62
CA SER A 129 1.94 -4.79 13.44
C SER A 129 2.46 -4.13 12.16
N ILE A 130 2.40 -2.80 12.04
CA ILE A 130 3.01 -2.11 10.91
C ILE A 130 4.54 -2.26 10.87
N TYR A 131 5.22 -2.27 12.02
CA TYR A 131 6.66 -2.51 12.08
C TYR A 131 6.99 -3.93 11.59
N LEU A 132 6.21 -4.93 12.02
CA LEU A 132 6.37 -6.32 11.57
C LEU A 132 6.10 -6.47 10.07
N PHE A 133 5.04 -5.82 9.57
CA PHE A 133 4.73 -5.77 8.15
C PHE A 133 5.90 -5.23 7.32
N LEU A 134 6.49 -4.11 7.74
CA LEU A 134 7.61 -3.48 7.03
C LEU A 134 8.90 -4.31 7.08
N LYS A 135 9.16 -4.97 8.22
CA LYS A 135 10.28 -5.90 8.36
C LYS A 135 10.15 -7.05 7.38
N GLU A 136 8.99 -7.69 7.34
CA GLU A 136 8.73 -8.82 6.43
C GLU A 136 8.73 -8.38 4.96
N LEU A 137 8.15 -7.22 4.64
CA LEU A 137 8.21 -6.66 3.28
C LEU A 137 9.65 -6.47 2.81
N THR A 138 10.54 -6.02 3.69
CA THR A 138 11.97 -5.85 3.40
C THR A 138 12.67 -7.18 3.17
N GLU A 139 12.37 -8.20 3.97
CA GLU A 139 12.91 -9.56 3.81
C GLU A 139 12.45 -10.20 2.50
N LEU A 140 11.15 -10.09 2.18
CA LEU A 140 10.57 -10.56 0.92
C LEU A 140 11.21 -9.85 -0.27
N TYR A 141 11.40 -8.54 -0.20
CA TYR A 141 12.05 -7.78 -1.26
C TYR A 141 13.51 -8.21 -1.47
N LYS A 142 14.26 -8.47 -0.41
CA LYS A 142 15.67 -8.90 -0.52
C LYS A 142 15.81 -10.30 -1.14
N ASN A 143 14.92 -11.22 -0.75
CA ASN A 143 14.99 -12.63 -1.17
C ASN A 143 14.35 -12.90 -2.53
N ASN A 144 13.52 -12.00 -3.04
CA ASN A 144 12.88 -12.15 -4.33
C ASN A 144 13.85 -11.78 -5.45
N LEU A 145 14.27 -12.76 -6.26
CA LEU A 145 15.29 -12.58 -7.32
C LEU A 145 14.73 -12.04 -8.64
N LEU A 146 13.46 -11.61 -8.69
CA LEU A 146 12.89 -11.03 -9.91
C LEU A 146 13.66 -9.76 -10.31
N GLU A 147 14.15 -9.76 -11.56
CA GLU A 147 14.64 -8.57 -12.27
C GLU A 147 13.47 -7.80 -12.91
#